data_AF-A0A537Z8Q9-F1
#
_entry.id   AF-A0A537Z8Q9-F1
#
_cell.length_a   1.000
_cell.length_b   1.000
_cell.length_c   1.000
_cell.angle_alpha   90.00
_cell.angle_beta   90.00
_cell.angle_gamma   90.00
#
_symmetry.space_group_name_H-M   'P 1'
#
loop_
_entity.id
_entity.type
_entity.pdbx_description
1 polymer ?
#
loop_
_entity_poly.entity_id
_entity_poly.type
_entity_poly.pdbx_seq_one_letter_code
_entity_poly.pdbx_strand_id
1 'polypeptide(L)'
;EALRLIVTPPGAVTRAMIVETGVAGVLLGLSKPPYVALVLLLVVPAVRHREALAKRLAAVMGTAIAVGVGWAGYSLGNTLDQEDPRRWFVPPRAIYKYAYQGLDQGGQLRHAVTHPWDFAGAIFESIGNYGMKLLEWVWGLGPYEIPVVLTSLVLVALFATLFMPNDRPEPVLPRATRLGLLVLTIGIGLVILLWAYVAWNRYRAPLIENVPGRFWMPLLPAFLLGLAPAARRVPAAVAVRWRIAVAGAVAAILVVTVVGLVHHHYTGAPILAPVTATKGG
;
A
#
# COMPACT_ATOMS: atom_id res chain seq x y z
N GLU A 1 -11.69 -4.11 -3.39
CA GLU A 1 -12.76 -3.33 -4.08
C GLU A 1 -12.41 -2.76 -5.45
N ALA A 2 -11.47 -1.82 -5.63
CA ALA A 2 -11.22 -1.22 -6.95
C ALA A 2 -10.95 -2.26 -8.06
N LEU A 3 -10.08 -3.23 -7.78
CA LEU A 3 -9.78 -4.31 -8.72
C LEU A 3 -10.99 -5.20 -9.03
N ARG A 4 -11.83 -5.48 -8.02
CA ARG A 4 -13.09 -6.23 -8.17
C ARG A 4 -14.03 -5.50 -9.13
N LEU A 5 -14.17 -4.18 -8.98
CA LEU A 5 -14.98 -3.36 -9.88
C LEU A 5 -14.44 -3.34 -11.31
N ILE A 6 -13.11 -3.38 -11.50
CA ILE A 6 -12.49 -3.42 -12.83
C ILE A 6 -12.82 -4.70 -13.59
N VAL A 7 -12.84 -5.84 -12.91
CA VAL A 7 -13.10 -7.15 -13.53
C VAL A 7 -14.59 -7.49 -13.62
N THR A 8 -15.44 -6.80 -12.86
CA THR A 8 -16.89 -7.05 -12.87
C THR A 8 -17.54 -6.45 -14.13
N PRO A 9 -18.38 -7.22 -14.87
CA PRO A 9 -19.13 -6.67 -16.00
C PRO A 9 -20.04 -5.50 -15.58
N PRO A 10 -20.28 -4.49 -16.45
CA PRO A 10 -21.03 -3.29 -16.08
C PRO A 10 -22.41 -3.57 -15.46
N GLY A 11 -23.15 -4.54 -16.00
CA GLY A 11 -24.49 -4.92 -15.52
C GLY A 11 -24.49 -5.76 -14.23
N ALA A 12 -23.33 -6.23 -13.77
CA ALA A 12 -23.21 -7.06 -12.57
C ALA A 12 -22.74 -6.25 -11.34
N VAL A 13 -22.44 -4.95 -11.50
CA VAL A 13 -22.01 -4.09 -10.39
C VAL A 13 -23.22 -3.71 -9.55
N THR A 14 -23.27 -4.22 -8.32
CA THR A 14 -24.38 -3.97 -7.40
C THR A 14 -24.20 -2.67 -6.61
N ARG A 15 -25.28 -2.12 -6.06
CA ARG A 15 -25.21 -0.98 -5.13
C ARG A 15 -24.37 -1.30 -3.89
N ALA A 16 -24.46 -2.53 -3.38
CA ALA A 16 -23.68 -2.98 -2.24
C ALA A 16 -22.18 -2.85 -2.49
N MET A 17 -21.67 -3.27 -3.65
CA MET A 17 -20.26 -3.13 -4.01
C MET A 17 -19.79 -1.66 -4.00
N ILE A 18 -20.63 -0.73 -4.46
CA ILE A 18 -20.30 0.70 -4.46
C ILE A 18 -20.25 1.24 -3.02
N VAL A 19 -21.19 0.83 -2.18
CA VAL A 19 -21.22 1.23 -0.75
C VAL A 19 -20.02 0.65 -0.01
N GLU A 20 -19.71 -0.64 -0.18
CA GLU A 20 -18.53 -1.31 0.36
C GLU A 20 -17.24 -0.58 -0.06
N THR A 21 -17.15 -0.22 -1.35
CA THR A 21 -16.02 0.56 -1.88
C THR A 21 -15.92 1.95 -1.24
N GLY A 22 -17.06 2.62 -1.05
CA GLY A 22 -17.12 3.94 -0.40
C GLY A 22 -16.67 3.90 1.05
N VAL A 23 -17.20 2.94 1.82
CA VAL A 23 -16.83 2.73 3.23
C VAL A 23 -15.34 2.39 3.32
N ALA A 24 -14.84 1.46 2.50
CA ALA A 24 -13.42 1.12 2.48
C ALA A 24 -12.54 2.32 2.13
N GLY A 25 -12.93 3.14 1.16
CA GLY A 25 -12.19 4.36 0.79
C GLY A 25 -12.12 5.38 1.92
N VAL A 26 -13.23 5.61 2.63
CA VAL A 26 -13.27 6.49 3.80
C VAL A 26 -12.40 5.95 4.94
N LEU A 27 -12.52 4.66 5.25
CA LEU A 27 -11.71 4.01 6.29
C LEU A 27 -10.21 4.07 5.97
N LEU A 28 -9.82 3.93 4.70
CA LEU A 28 -8.44 4.11 4.27
C LEU A 28 -7.95 5.54 4.56
N GLY A 29 -8.72 6.55 4.19
CA GLY A 29 -8.40 7.96 4.46
C GLY A 29 -8.27 8.28 5.95
N LEU A 30 -9.12 7.70 6.79
CA LEU A 30 -9.07 7.85 8.25
C LEU A 30 -7.91 7.06 8.88
N SER A 31 -7.49 5.94 8.29
CA SER A 31 -6.45 5.08 8.86
C SER A 31 -5.05 5.71 8.75
N LYS A 32 -4.65 6.14 7.55
CA LYS A 32 -3.38 6.84 7.28
C LYS A 32 -3.57 7.76 6.08
N PRO A 33 -3.19 9.05 6.17
CA PRO A 33 -3.37 10.00 5.07
C PRO A 33 -2.87 9.51 3.70
N PRO A 34 -1.70 8.86 3.56
CA PRO A 34 -1.22 8.40 2.25
C PRO A 34 -2.12 7.35 1.58
N TYR A 35 -2.86 6.57 2.36
CA TYR A 35 -3.73 5.53 1.82
C TYR A 35 -4.96 6.07 1.11
N VAL A 36 -5.32 7.35 1.31
CA VAL A 36 -6.38 7.98 0.53
C VAL A 36 -6.05 8.00 -0.97
N ALA A 37 -4.76 8.04 -1.34
CA ALA A 37 -4.34 8.00 -2.73
C ALA A 37 -4.71 6.67 -3.42
N LEU A 38 -4.88 5.57 -2.67
CA LEU A 38 -5.33 4.28 -3.21
C LEU A 38 -6.75 4.36 -3.80
N VAL A 39 -7.56 5.30 -3.33
CA VAL A 39 -8.91 5.52 -3.86
C VAL A 39 -8.88 6.02 -5.30
N LEU A 40 -7.76 6.60 -5.75
CA LEU A 40 -7.57 6.99 -7.15
C LEU A 40 -7.63 5.80 -8.11
N LEU A 41 -7.35 4.56 -7.65
CA LEU A 41 -7.54 3.35 -8.45
C LEU A 41 -8.98 3.19 -8.98
N LEU A 42 -9.96 3.87 -8.39
CA LEU A 42 -11.35 3.90 -8.87
C LEU A 42 -11.55 4.69 -10.17
N VAL A 43 -10.56 5.47 -10.61
CA VAL A 43 -10.57 6.11 -11.94
C VAL A 43 -10.70 5.06 -13.05
N VAL A 44 -10.01 3.92 -12.93
CA VAL A 44 -10.03 2.87 -13.96
C VAL A 44 -11.45 2.29 -14.17
N PRO A 45 -12.15 1.78 -13.14
CA PRO A 45 -13.53 1.32 -13.32
C PRO A 45 -14.50 2.48 -13.64
N ALA A 46 -14.24 3.72 -13.19
CA ALA A 46 -15.06 4.88 -13.55
C ALA A 46 -14.99 5.19 -15.05
N VAL A 47 -13.80 5.14 -15.66
CA VAL A 47 -13.62 5.34 -17.11
C VAL A 47 -14.17 4.16 -17.90
N ARG A 48 -13.91 2.92 -17.45
CA ARG A 48 -14.38 1.70 -18.12
C ARG A 48 -15.91 1.61 -18.16
N HIS A 49 -16.56 2.05 -17.09
CA HIS A 49 -18.01 1.98 -16.93
C HIS A 49 -18.63 3.39 -16.87
N ARG A 50 -18.17 4.29 -17.74
CA ARG A 50 -18.45 5.73 -17.66
C ARG A 50 -19.94 6.07 -17.54
N GLU A 51 -20.79 5.36 -18.26
CA GLU A 51 -22.24 5.62 -18.31
C GLU A 51 -22.95 5.19 -17.03
N ALA A 52 -22.49 4.12 -16.39
CA ALA A 52 -23.15 3.54 -15.22
C ALA A 52 -22.55 3.99 -13.88
N LEU A 53 -21.22 4.15 -13.83
CA LEU A 53 -20.47 4.25 -12.57
C LEU A 53 -19.72 5.56 -12.38
N ALA A 54 -19.42 6.33 -13.43
CA ALA A 54 -18.51 7.48 -13.30
C ALA A 54 -18.93 8.45 -12.21
N LYS A 55 -20.20 8.90 -12.20
CA LYS A 55 -20.72 9.82 -11.18
C LYS A 55 -20.66 9.24 -9.77
N ARG A 56 -20.99 7.96 -9.61
CA ARG A 56 -21.01 7.27 -8.30
C ARG A 56 -19.61 7.09 -7.75
N LEU A 57 -18.67 6.65 -8.59
CA LEU A 57 -17.28 6.47 -8.20
C LEU A 57 -16.58 7.81 -7.99
N ALA A 58 -16.89 8.84 -8.77
CA ALA A 58 -16.41 10.20 -8.53
C ALA A 58 -16.88 10.73 -7.16
N ALA A 59 -18.15 10.50 -6.80
CA ALA A 59 -18.66 10.87 -5.49
C ALA A 59 -17.96 10.10 -4.36
N VAL A 60 -17.72 8.80 -4.52
CA VAL A 60 -16.93 7.99 -3.57
C VAL A 60 -15.51 8.53 -3.43
N MET A 61 -14.82 8.78 -4.54
CA MET A 61 -13.45 9.33 -4.53
C MET A 61 -13.41 10.69 -3.84
N GLY A 62 -14.30 11.61 -4.24
CA GLY A 62 -14.39 12.95 -3.65
C GLY A 62 -14.67 12.91 -2.16
N THR A 63 -15.58 12.04 -1.71
CA THR A 63 -15.91 11.89 -0.29
C THR A 63 -14.72 11.34 0.50
N ALA A 64 -14.07 10.28 0.02
CA ALA A 64 -12.91 9.71 0.70
C ALA A 64 -11.73 10.69 0.76
N ILE A 65 -11.47 11.43 -0.32
CA ILE A 65 -10.44 12.47 -0.37
C ILE A 65 -10.79 13.61 0.61
N ALA A 66 -12.02 14.11 0.60
CA ALA A 66 -12.45 15.18 1.50
C ALA A 66 -12.32 14.78 2.96
N VAL A 67 -12.77 13.58 3.32
CA VAL A 67 -12.63 13.04 4.69
C VAL A 67 -11.16 12.82 5.05
N GLY A 68 -10.35 12.24 4.15
CA GLY A 68 -8.93 12.03 4.38
C GLY A 68 -8.15 13.33 4.57
N VAL A 69 -8.43 14.36 3.76
CA VAL A 69 -7.84 15.69 3.91
C VAL A 69 -8.30 16.37 5.20
N GLY A 70 -9.60 16.30 5.53
CA GLY A 70 -10.13 16.84 6.78
C GLY A 70 -9.51 16.18 8.01
N TRP A 71 -9.36 14.84 7.98
CA TRP A 71 -8.68 14.09 9.02
C TRP A 71 -7.20 14.42 9.12
N ALA A 72 -6.49 14.54 7.98
CA ALA A 72 -5.09 14.95 7.97
C ALA A 72 -4.93 16.35 8.60
N GLY A 73 -5.77 17.32 8.22
CA GLY A 73 -5.78 18.67 8.79
C GLY A 73 -6.05 18.67 10.29
N TYR A 74 -7.06 17.90 10.75
CA TYR A 74 -7.33 17.72 12.17
C TYR A 74 -6.12 17.11 12.89
N SER A 75 -5.53 16.05 12.33
CA SER A 75 -4.40 15.35 12.94
C SER A 75 -3.20 16.26 13.11
N LEU A 76 -2.88 17.12 12.13
CA LEU A 76 -1.76 18.05 12.22
C LEU A 76 -1.85 18.97 13.45
N GLY A 77 -3.05 19.38 13.85
CA GLY A 77 -3.27 20.23 15.04
C GLY A 77 -3.47 19.46 16.35
N ASN A 78 -3.60 18.13 16.29
CA ASN A 78 -3.96 17.29 17.45
C ASN A 78 -3.02 16.09 17.67
N THR A 79 -1.96 15.97 16.88
CA THR A 79 -0.90 14.96 17.07
C THR A 79 0.27 15.56 17.84
N LEU A 80 1.00 14.67 18.52
CA LEU A 80 2.27 15.04 19.14
C LEU A 80 3.25 15.55 18.08
N ASP A 81 4.11 16.46 18.49
CA ASP A 81 5.20 16.97 17.66
C ASP A 81 6.04 15.82 17.10
N GLN A 82 6.33 15.90 15.80
CA GLN A 82 7.16 14.92 15.09
C GLN A 82 8.65 15.13 15.35
N GLU A 83 9.04 16.28 15.93
CA GLU A 83 10.43 16.62 16.23
C GLU A 83 10.99 15.96 17.50
N ASP A 84 10.19 15.20 18.27
CA ASP A 84 10.72 14.41 19.39
C ASP A 84 11.04 12.96 18.95
N PRO A 85 12.27 12.66 18.48
CA PRO A 85 12.64 11.33 18.00
C PRO A 85 12.50 10.23 19.07
N ARG A 86 12.47 10.58 20.37
CA ARG A 86 12.25 9.62 21.46
C ARG A 86 10.83 9.06 21.46
N ARG A 87 9.86 9.78 20.88
CA ARG A 87 8.44 9.38 20.85
C ARG A 87 8.05 8.61 19.60
N TRP A 88 8.84 8.67 18.53
CA TRP A 88 8.48 8.12 17.22
C TRP A 88 9.06 6.74 16.91
N PHE A 89 9.40 5.97 17.97
CA PHE A 89 9.95 4.61 17.85
C PHE A 89 11.11 4.53 16.84
N VAL A 90 11.92 5.59 16.75
CA VAL A 90 13.19 5.52 16.04
C VAL A 90 14.08 4.63 16.91
N PRO A 91 14.45 3.41 16.48
CA PRO A 91 15.41 2.62 17.24
C PRO A 91 16.62 3.50 17.53
N PRO A 92 17.22 3.45 18.73
CA PRO A 92 18.46 4.20 19.03
C PRO A 92 19.60 3.95 18.03
N ARG A 93 19.47 2.93 17.17
CA ARG A 93 20.39 2.52 16.12
C ARG A 93 19.91 2.81 14.69
N ALA A 94 18.73 3.38 14.48
CA ALA A 94 18.27 3.72 13.14
C ALA A 94 18.98 4.99 12.67
N ILE A 95 19.85 4.82 11.68
CA ILE A 95 20.66 5.86 11.05
C ILE A 95 19.74 6.66 10.11
N TYR A 96 18.79 7.41 10.66
CA TYR A 96 18.06 8.41 9.89
C TYR A 96 18.81 9.73 10.01
N LYS A 97 19.42 10.17 8.91
CA LYS A 97 20.15 11.45 8.83
C LYS A 97 19.22 12.64 8.57
N TYR A 98 18.07 12.38 7.96
CA TYR A 98 17.16 13.40 7.47
C TYR A 98 15.72 13.20 7.94
N ALA A 99 15.30 11.97 8.29
CA ALA A 99 13.95 11.78 8.80
C ALA A 99 13.78 12.39 10.20
N TYR A 100 12.66 13.07 10.40
CA TYR A 100 12.20 13.66 11.67
C TYR A 100 13.14 14.73 12.25
N GLN A 101 13.88 15.44 11.40
CA GLN A 101 14.81 16.49 11.81
C GLN A 101 14.65 17.73 10.94
N GLY A 102 14.45 18.90 11.55
CA GLY A 102 14.34 20.17 10.82
C GLY A 102 13.23 20.16 9.76
N LEU A 103 12.02 19.81 10.20
CA LEU A 103 10.86 19.66 9.33
C LEU A 103 10.32 21.04 8.95
N ASP A 104 10.34 21.37 7.67
CA ASP A 104 9.62 22.52 7.11
C ASP A 104 8.73 22.01 5.97
N GLN A 105 7.57 21.46 6.31
CA GLN A 105 6.67 20.83 5.33
C GLN A 105 6.23 21.82 4.24
N GLY A 106 5.98 23.08 4.61
CA GLY A 106 5.56 24.13 3.68
C GLY A 106 6.67 24.53 2.71
N GLY A 107 7.88 24.76 3.23
CA GLY A 107 9.08 25.01 2.41
C GLY A 107 9.43 23.82 1.54
N GLN A 108 9.32 22.60 2.07
CA GLN A 108 9.63 21.35 1.37
C GLN A 108 8.68 21.09 0.20
N LEU A 109 7.36 21.26 0.41
CA LEU A 109 6.38 21.15 -0.66
C LEU A 109 6.62 22.21 -1.74
N ARG A 110 6.85 23.46 -1.34
CA ARG A 110 7.16 24.55 -2.27
C ARG A 110 8.42 24.24 -3.08
N HIS A 111 9.46 23.72 -2.44
CA HIS A 111 10.70 23.32 -3.11
C HIS A 111 10.45 22.18 -4.11
N ALA A 112 9.77 21.11 -3.72
CA ALA A 112 9.45 19.99 -4.62
C ALA A 112 8.65 20.44 -5.86
N VAL A 113 7.75 21.41 -5.72
CA VAL A 113 6.95 21.96 -6.83
C VAL A 113 7.79 22.88 -7.74
N THR A 114 8.66 23.71 -7.15
CA THR A 114 9.47 24.69 -7.90
C THR A 114 10.78 24.12 -8.46
N HIS A 115 11.27 23.01 -7.89
CA HIS A 115 12.52 22.33 -8.24
C HIS A 115 12.24 20.83 -8.43
N PRO A 116 11.42 20.43 -9.43
CA PRO A 116 10.99 19.04 -9.58
C PRO A 116 12.15 18.06 -9.83
N TRP A 117 13.26 18.54 -10.40
CA TRP A 117 14.46 17.73 -10.63
C TRP A 117 15.22 17.40 -9.34
N ASP A 118 15.18 18.28 -8.33
CA ASP A 118 15.78 18.01 -7.03
C ASP A 118 14.99 16.89 -6.31
N PHE A 119 13.66 16.95 -6.40
CA PHE A 119 12.80 15.88 -5.89
C PHE A 119 13.02 14.55 -6.64
N ALA A 120 13.13 14.59 -7.98
CA ALA A 120 13.47 13.40 -8.76
C ALA A 120 14.84 12.84 -8.36
N GLY A 121 15.85 13.70 -8.17
CA GLY A 121 17.16 13.35 -7.66
C GLY A 121 17.07 12.65 -6.31
N ALA A 122 16.26 13.20 -5.38
CA ALA A 122 16.02 12.57 -4.09
C ALA A 122 15.39 11.18 -4.20
N ILE A 123 14.46 10.95 -5.14
CA ILE A 123 13.91 9.61 -5.40
C ILE A 123 15.01 8.66 -5.88
N PHE A 124 15.82 9.04 -6.86
CA PHE A 124 16.87 8.18 -7.41
C PHE A 124 17.95 7.88 -6.37
N GLU A 125 18.37 8.87 -5.59
CA GLU A 125 19.31 8.71 -4.49
C GLU A 125 18.75 7.76 -3.42
N SER A 126 17.45 7.86 -3.13
CA SER A 126 16.77 6.92 -2.20
C SER A 126 16.77 5.49 -2.72
N ILE A 127 16.51 5.29 -4.02
CA ILE A 127 16.54 3.97 -4.64
C ILE A 127 17.97 3.41 -4.64
N GLY A 128 18.98 4.23 -4.93
CA GLY A 128 20.39 3.82 -4.91
C GLY A 128 20.86 3.39 -3.53
N ASN A 129 20.50 4.14 -2.49
CA ASN A 129 20.92 3.88 -1.12
C ASN A 129 20.07 2.83 -0.39
N TYR A 130 18.76 2.74 -0.70
CA TYR A 130 17.81 1.93 0.05
C TYR A 130 16.99 0.95 -0.79
N GLY A 131 17.20 0.83 -2.11
CA GLY A 131 16.36 0.01 -2.98
C GLY A 131 16.20 -1.44 -2.52
N MET A 132 17.30 -2.10 -2.15
CA MET A 132 17.26 -3.46 -1.60
C MET A 132 16.56 -3.54 -0.24
N LYS A 133 16.77 -2.54 0.62
CA LYS A 133 16.12 -2.44 1.91
C LYS A 133 14.62 -2.14 1.78
N LEU A 134 14.23 -1.41 0.73
CA LEU A 134 12.83 -1.16 0.41
C LEU A 134 12.14 -2.47 0.00
N LEU A 135 12.79 -3.29 -0.84
CA LEU A 135 12.30 -4.64 -1.15
C LEU A 135 12.21 -5.48 0.13
N GLU A 136 13.24 -5.47 0.96
CA GLU A 136 13.19 -6.16 2.26
C GLU A 136 12.03 -5.67 3.12
N TRP A 137 11.75 -4.37 3.20
CA TRP A 137 10.64 -3.82 3.97
C TRP A 137 9.27 -4.11 3.37
N VAL A 138 9.17 -4.17 2.04
CA VAL A 138 7.95 -4.59 1.35
C VAL A 138 7.67 -6.05 1.64
N TRP A 139 8.70 -6.90 1.80
CA TRP A 139 8.54 -8.33 2.08
C TRP A 139 8.55 -8.68 3.58
N GLY A 140 9.14 -7.88 4.45
CA GLY A 140 9.23 -8.12 5.90
C GLY A 140 8.22 -7.32 6.73
N LEU A 141 7.35 -6.53 6.07
CA LEU A 141 6.40 -5.61 6.72
C LEU A 141 7.07 -4.56 7.63
N GLY A 142 8.33 -4.22 7.38
CA GLY A 142 9.08 -3.22 8.13
C GLY A 142 9.51 -3.69 9.52
N PRO A 143 9.41 -2.86 10.58
CA PRO A 143 9.99 -3.15 11.90
C PRO A 143 9.27 -4.24 12.70
N TYR A 144 8.17 -4.80 12.18
CA TYR A 144 7.42 -5.87 12.86
C TYR A 144 8.06 -7.25 12.70
N GLU A 145 9.19 -7.33 11.99
CA GLU A 145 9.97 -8.57 11.78
C GLU A 145 9.10 -9.75 11.34
N ILE A 146 8.06 -9.47 10.55
CA ILE A 146 7.20 -10.54 10.05
C ILE A 146 8.04 -11.38 9.09
N PRO A 147 8.09 -12.71 9.27
CA PRO A 147 8.92 -13.57 8.44
C PRO A 147 8.62 -13.35 6.97
N VAL A 148 9.66 -13.02 6.19
CA VAL A 148 9.57 -12.78 4.74
C VAL A 148 8.83 -13.91 4.01
N VAL A 149 8.97 -15.14 4.50
CA VAL A 149 8.27 -16.31 3.96
C VAL A 149 6.75 -16.14 4.07
N LEU A 150 6.22 -15.70 5.21
CA LEU A 150 4.77 -15.52 5.39
C LEU A 150 4.24 -14.42 4.48
N THR A 151 4.90 -13.27 4.42
CA THR A 151 4.50 -12.19 3.51
C THR A 151 4.56 -12.63 2.04
N SER A 152 5.62 -13.37 1.66
CA SER A 152 5.76 -13.94 0.32
C SER A 152 4.60 -14.88 0.00
N LEU A 153 4.20 -15.73 0.95
CA LEU A 153 3.05 -16.63 0.79
C LEU A 153 1.75 -15.84 0.62
N VAL A 154 1.49 -14.77 1.39
CA VAL A 154 0.31 -13.91 1.17
C VAL A 154 0.33 -13.27 -0.20
N LEU A 155 1.46 -12.69 -0.61
CA LEU A 155 1.58 -11.98 -1.88
C LEU A 155 1.41 -12.95 -3.05
N VAL A 156 2.03 -14.14 -3.00
CA VAL A 156 1.83 -15.20 -4.00
C VAL A 156 0.37 -15.65 -4.02
N ALA A 157 -0.25 -15.80 -2.84
CA ALA A 157 -1.62 -16.24 -2.73
C ALA A 157 -2.61 -15.22 -3.32
N LEU A 158 -2.46 -13.93 -2.96
CA LEU A 158 -3.21 -12.81 -3.53
C LEU A 158 -2.96 -12.72 -5.04
N PHE A 159 -1.71 -12.80 -5.47
CA PHE A 159 -1.36 -12.77 -6.89
C PHE A 159 -2.06 -13.89 -7.65
N ALA A 160 -2.00 -15.12 -7.15
CA ALA A 160 -2.65 -16.24 -7.80
C ALA A 160 -4.16 -16.06 -7.94
N THR A 161 -4.84 -15.41 -6.98
CA THR A 161 -6.27 -15.12 -7.12
C THR A 161 -6.59 -14.16 -8.27
N LEU A 162 -5.66 -13.28 -8.65
CA LEU A 162 -5.83 -12.35 -9.77
C LEU A 162 -5.69 -13.02 -11.15
N PHE A 163 -5.02 -14.19 -11.21
CA PHE A 163 -4.78 -14.93 -12.45
C PHE A 163 -5.61 -16.21 -12.57
N MET A 164 -6.49 -16.48 -11.60
CA MET A 164 -7.37 -17.63 -11.68
C MET A 164 -8.54 -17.36 -12.62
N PRO A 165 -8.78 -18.24 -13.60
CA PRO A 165 -10.01 -18.18 -14.36
C PRO A 165 -11.20 -18.38 -13.43
N ASN A 166 -12.18 -17.50 -13.58
CA ASN A 166 -13.54 -17.83 -13.21
C ASN A 166 -14.13 -18.73 -14.30
N ASP A 167 -15.14 -19.53 -13.95
CA ASP A 167 -15.87 -20.39 -14.91
C ASP A 167 -16.58 -19.59 -16.01
N ARG A 168 -16.58 -18.26 -15.89
CA ARG A 168 -17.06 -17.33 -16.90
C ARG A 168 -15.87 -16.90 -17.76
N PRO A 169 -16.02 -16.79 -19.09
CA PRO A 169 -15.00 -16.20 -19.94
C PRO A 169 -14.79 -14.74 -19.49
N GLU A 170 -13.83 -14.53 -18.60
CA GLU A 170 -13.50 -13.19 -18.17
C GLU A 170 -12.87 -12.45 -19.35
N PRO A 171 -13.37 -11.25 -19.69
CA PRO A 171 -12.76 -10.46 -20.72
C PRO A 171 -11.36 -10.09 -20.26
N VAL A 172 -10.36 -10.55 -21.03
CA VAL A 172 -8.97 -10.10 -20.92
C VAL A 172 -8.97 -8.57 -20.80
N LEU A 173 -8.29 -8.02 -19.78
CA LEU A 173 -8.21 -6.57 -19.62
C LEU A 173 -7.61 -5.94 -20.89
N PRO A 174 -8.30 -4.97 -21.52
CA PRO A 174 -7.76 -4.27 -22.67
C PRO A 174 -6.40 -3.65 -22.36
N ARG A 175 -5.51 -3.60 -23.34
CA ARG A 175 -4.16 -3.01 -23.19
C ARG A 175 -4.19 -1.60 -22.61
N ALA A 176 -5.17 -0.79 -23.03
CA ALA A 176 -5.38 0.56 -22.51
C ALA A 176 -5.70 0.57 -21.00
N THR A 177 -6.57 -0.34 -20.52
CA THR A 177 -6.90 -0.48 -19.09
C THR A 177 -5.67 -0.89 -18.27
N ARG A 178 -4.87 -1.82 -18.80
CA ARG A 178 -3.62 -2.26 -18.16
C ARG A 178 -2.58 -1.14 -18.07
N LEU A 179 -2.38 -0.39 -19.15
CA LEU A 179 -1.50 0.77 -19.15
C LEU A 179 -2.01 1.85 -18.19
N GLY A 180 -3.31 2.10 -18.15
CA GLY A 180 -3.94 3.00 -17.19
C GLY A 180 -3.67 2.57 -15.74
N LEU A 181 -3.75 1.28 -15.42
CA LEU A 181 -3.39 0.74 -14.11
C LEU A 181 -1.91 0.96 -13.79
N LEU A 182 -0.99 0.74 -14.73
CA LEU A 182 0.44 1.01 -14.54
C LEU A 182 0.70 2.47 -14.22
N VAL A 183 0.24 3.37 -15.10
CA VAL A 183 0.45 4.81 -14.97
C VAL A 183 -0.12 5.31 -13.64
N LEU A 184 -1.33 4.88 -13.29
CA LEU A 184 -1.99 5.28 -12.06
C LEU A 184 -1.28 4.74 -10.82
N THR A 185 -0.82 3.49 -10.86
CA THR A 185 -0.10 2.88 -9.74
C THR A 185 1.25 3.58 -9.51
N ILE A 186 1.99 3.87 -10.58
CA ILE A 186 3.22 4.66 -10.52
C ILE A 186 2.92 6.06 -9.98
N GLY A 187 1.86 6.71 -10.47
CA GLY A 187 1.42 8.02 -9.98
C GLY A 187 1.10 8.03 -8.48
N ILE A 188 0.37 7.02 -7.98
CA ILE A 188 0.10 6.89 -6.54
C ILE A 188 1.40 6.66 -5.77
N GLY A 189 2.32 5.85 -6.29
CA GLY A 189 3.66 5.68 -5.73
C GLY A 189 4.44 7.00 -5.60
N LEU A 190 4.41 7.84 -6.64
CA LEU A 190 5.02 9.17 -6.61
C LEU A 190 4.35 10.10 -5.59
N VAL A 191 3.02 10.05 -5.44
CA VAL A 191 2.30 10.80 -4.41
C VAL A 191 2.71 10.35 -3.01
N ILE A 192 2.86 9.05 -2.77
CA ILE A 192 3.35 8.52 -1.49
C ILE A 192 4.78 8.99 -1.21
N LEU A 193 5.66 8.97 -2.22
CA LEU A 193 7.03 9.47 -2.09
C LEU A 193 7.08 10.97 -1.81
N LEU A 194 6.26 11.77 -2.51
CA LEU A 194 6.15 13.20 -2.28
C LEU A 194 5.66 13.48 -0.86
N TRP A 195 4.63 12.76 -0.41
CA TRP A 195 4.13 12.91 0.94
C TRP A 195 5.19 12.53 1.98
N ALA A 196 5.93 11.43 1.79
CA ALA A 196 7.04 11.06 2.68
C ALA A 196 8.18 12.10 2.69
N TYR A 197 8.50 12.66 1.52
CA TYR A 197 9.50 13.70 1.36
C TYR A 197 9.11 14.99 2.07
N VAL A 198 7.84 15.37 2.01
CA VAL A 198 7.30 16.58 2.65
C VAL A 198 7.09 16.39 4.14
N ALA A 199 6.49 15.27 4.55
CA ALA A 199 6.02 15.08 5.92
C ALA A 199 7.12 14.65 6.89
N TRP A 200 8.11 13.89 6.41
CA TRP A 200 9.06 13.23 7.31
C TRP A 200 10.50 13.65 7.13
N ASN A 201 10.87 14.28 6.03
CA ASN A 201 12.27 14.55 5.74
C ASN A 201 12.60 16.03 6.00
N ARG A 202 13.84 16.25 6.43
CA ARG A 202 14.43 17.58 6.58
C ARG A 202 14.21 18.42 5.33
N TYR A 203 14.04 19.73 5.53
CA TYR A 203 14.04 20.69 4.43
C TYR A 203 15.26 20.50 3.50
N ARG A 204 15.00 20.30 2.21
CA ARG A 204 15.97 20.00 1.14
C ARG A 204 16.82 18.75 1.38
N ALA A 205 16.27 17.74 2.05
CA ALA A 205 16.94 16.45 2.14
C ALA A 205 17.31 15.93 0.73
N PRO A 206 18.54 15.44 0.51
CA PRO A 206 18.98 14.92 -0.79
C PRO A 206 18.44 13.51 -1.08
N LEU A 207 17.74 12.89 -0.12
CA LEU A 207 17.12 11.59 -0.24
C LEU A 207 15.88 11.52 0.68
N ILE A 208 15.02 10.53 0.44
CA ILE A 208 13.77 10.27 1.14
C ILE A 208 13.98 9.10 2.10
N GLU A 209 14.16 9.40 3.38
CA GLU A 209 14.27 8.38 4.42
C GLU A 209 12.92 7.93 4.95
N ASN A 210 12.95 6.75 5.55
CA ASN A 210 11.84 6.16 6.29
C ASN A 210 10.55 6.10 5.45
N VAL A 211 10.60 5.47 4.27
CA VAL A 211 9.42 5.08 3.48
C VAL A 211 9.08 3.62 3.76
N PRO A 212 8.11 3.31 4.65
CA PRO A 212 7.76 1.94 4.99
C PRO A 212 7.30 1.12 3.78
N GLY A 213 7.82 -0.10 3.65
CA GLY A 213 7.44 -1.03 2.59
C GLY A 213 5.93 -1.29 2.46
N ARG A 214 5.21 -1.26 3.58
CA ARG A 214 3.73 -1.43 3.65
C ARG A 214 2.93 -0.41 2.82
N PHE A 215 3.52 0.71 2.39
CA PHE A 215 2.83 1.65 1.50
C PHE A 215 2.74 1.13 0.06
N TRP A 216 3.63 0.23 -0.34
CA TRP A 216 3.68 -0.34 -1.69
C TRP A 216 2.82 -1.59 -1.82
N MET A 217 2.59 -2.32 -0.73
CA MET A 217 1.83 -3.58 -0.78
C MET A 217 0.46 -3.46 -1.44
N PRO A 218 -0.38 -2.44 -1.13
CA PRO A 218 -1.69 -2.32 -1.78
C PRO A 218 -1.60 -1.99 -3.28
N LEU A 219 -0.46 -1.47 -3.74
CA LEU A 219 -0.21 -1.12 -5.14
C LEU A 219 0.25 -2.31 -5.97
N LEU A 220 0.91 -3.30 -5.37
CA LEU A 220 1.47 -4.45 -6.08
C LEU A 220 0.42 -5.18 -6.95
N PRO A 221 -0.80 -5.51 -6.47
CA PRO A 221 -1.83 -6.12 -7.31
C PRO A 221 -2.16 -5.33 -8.59
N ALA A 222 -2.33 -4.01 -8.47
CA ALA A 222 -2.68 -3.15 -9.60
C ALA A 222 -1.51 -3.00 -10.58
N PHE A 223 -0.29 -2.82 -10.05
CA PHE A 223 0.95 -2.77 -10.83
C PHE A 223 1.15 -4.06 -11.64
N LEU A 224 1.01 -5.21 -10.97
CA LEU A 224 1.21 -6.51 -11.58
C LEU A 224 0.13 -6.85 -12.62
N LEU A 225 -1.14 -6.51 -12.38
CA LEU A 225 -2.19 -6.60 -13.40
C LEU A 225 -1.90 -5.71 -14.63
N GLY A 226 -1.28 -4.56 -14.38
CA GLY A 226 -0.78 -3.69 -15.44
C GLY A 226 0.33 -4.36 -16.26
N LEU A 227 1.30 -5.01 -15.62
CA LEU A 227 2.43 -5.68 -16.28
C LEU A 227 2.08 -7.00 -16.96
N ALA A 228 1.20 -7.80 -16.34
CA ALA A 228 0.99 -9.18 -16.74
C ALA A 228 0.38 -9.29 -18.14
N PRO A 229 0.92 -10.15 -19.03
CA PRO A 229 0.30 -10.39 -20.33
C PRO A 229 -1.13 -10.91 -20.17
N ALA A 230 -1.94 -10.80 -21.22
CA ALA A 230 -3.28 -11.37 -21.27
C ALA A 230 -3.26 -12.80 -20.72
N ALA A 231 -4.00 -13.06 -19.63
CA ALA A 231 -3.85 -14.26 -18.84
C ALA A 231 -4.04 -15.53 -19.70
N ARG A 232 -3.16 -16.52 -19.51
CA ARG A 232 -3.34 -17.87 -20.03
C ARG A 232 -4.36 -18.60 -19.15
N ARG A 233 -5.24 -19.39 -19.78
CA ARG A 233 -6.28 -20.16 -19.07
C ARG A 233 -5.63 -21.22 -18.17
N VAL A 234 -5.96 -21.21 -16.89
CA VAL A 234 -5.67 -22.30 -15.93
C VAL A 234 -6.88 -23.25 -15.87
N PRO A 235 -6.73 -24.57 -15.73
CA PRO A 235 -7.87 -25.47 -15.57
C PRO A 235 -8.69 -25.14 -14.30
N ALA A 236 -10.03 -25.19 -14.39
CA ALA A 236 -10.93 -24.83 -13.27
C ALA A 236 -10.66 -25.64 -11.98
N ALA A 237 -10.38 -26.93 -12.11
CA ALA A 237 -10.04 -27.80 -10.98
C ALA A 237 -8.77 -27.35 -10.24
N VAL A 238 -7.77 -26.85 -10.97
CA VAL A 238 -6.54 -26.28 -10.39
C VAL A 238 -6.84 -24.95 -9.70
N ALA A 239 -7.70 -24.12 -10.30
CA ALA A 239 -8.13 -22.86 -9.71
C ALA A 239 -8.84 -23.06 -8.36
N VAL A 240 -9.80 -24.00 -8.24
CA VAL A 240 -10.52 -24.26 -6.98
C VAL A 240 -9.56 -24.71 -5.86
N ARG A 241 -8.70 -25.70 -6.12
CA ARG A 241 -7.71 -26.17 -5.13
C ARG A 241 -6.81 -25.04 -4.67
N TRP A 242 -6.39 -24.18 -5.60
CA TRP A 242 -5.55 -23.05 -5.28
C TRP A 242 -6.30 -21.96 -4.51
N ARG A 243 -7.60 -21.69 -4.78
CA ARG A 243 -8.41 -20.77 -3.95
C ARG A 243 -8.48 -21.23 -2.50
N ILE A 244 -8.69 -22.53 -2.27
CA ILE A 244 -8.73 -23.11 -0.93
C ILE A 244 -7.37 -22.95 -0.26
N ALA A 245 -6.28 -23.28 -0.97
CA ALA A 245 -4.92 -23.12 -0.45
C ALA A 245 -4.60 -21.66 -0.11
N VAL A 246 -4.98 -20.71 -0.97
CA VAL A 246 -4.83 -19.26 -0.75
C VAL A 246 -5.62 -18.82 0.47
N ALA A 247 -6.90 -19.18 0.56
CA ALA A 247 -7.75 -18.81 1.68
C ALA A 247 -7.21 -19.38 3.00
N GLY A 248 -6.77 -20.64 3.00
CA GLY A 248 -6.12 -21.29 4.14
C GLY A 248 -4.82 -20.59 4.54
N ALA A 249 -3.96 -20.23 3.57
CA ALA A 249 -2.72 -19.51 3.82
C ALA A 249 -2.97 -18.11 4.40
N VAL A 250 -3.91 -17.34 3.82
CA VAL A 250 -4.28 -16.02 4.33
C VAL A 250 -4.85 -16.12 5.74
N ALA A 251 -5.73 -17.09 6.01
CA ALA A 251 -6.28 -17.31 7.35
C ALA A 251 -5.18 -17.67 8.36
N ALA A 252 -4.29 -18.59 8.02
CA ALA A 252 -3.16 -18.96 8.87
C ALA A 252 -2.25 -17.75 9.17
N ILE A 253 -1.99 -16.91 8.17
CA ILE A 253 -1.13 -15.73 8.34
C ILE A 253 -1.81 -14.66 9.17
N LEU A 254 -3.12 -14.44 9.01
CA LEU A 254 -3.88 -13.56 9.89
C LEU A 254 -3.82 -14.05 11.33
N VAL A 255 -3.98 -15.36 11.57
CA VAL A 255 -3.85 -15.95 12.91
C VAL A 255 -2.44 -15.74 13.47
N VAL A 256 -1.39 -16.08 12.72
CA VAL A 256 0.00 -15.90 13.16
C VAL A 256 0.32 -14.42 13.42
N THR A 257 -0.18 -13.51 12.57
CA THR A 257 0.03 -12.07 12.72
C THR A 257 -0.68 -11.55 13.97
N VAL A 258 -1.94 -11.94 14.20
CA VAL A 258 -2.70 -11.53 15.38
C VAL A 258 -2.07 -12.08 16.66
N VAL A 259 -1.77 -13.39 16.70
CA VAL A 259 -1.11 -14.02 17.84
C VAL A 259 0.26 -13.41 18.08
N GLY A 260 1.04 -13.17 17.02
CA GLY A 260 2.36 -12.56 17.09
C GLY A 260 2.32 -11.12 17.59
N LEU A 261 1.39 -10.30 17.09
CA LEU A 261 1.20 -8.92 17.57
C LEU A 261 0.77 -8.90 19.04
N VAL A 262 -0.16 -9.77 19.43
CA VAL A 262 -0.61 -9.91 20.82
C VAL A 262 0.54 -10.36 21.72
N HIS A 263 1.31 -11.37 21.30
CA HIS A 263 2.47 -11.86 22.05
C HIS A 263 3.52 -10.76 22.22
N HIS A 264 3.91 -10.10 21.12
CA HIS A 264 4.87 -9.00 21.15
C HIS A 264 4.41 -7.86 22.07
N HIS A 265 3.12 -7.52 22.03
CA HIS A 265 2.55 -6.50 22.92
C HIS A 265 2.69 -6.87 24.41
N TYR A 266 2.52 -8.16 24.76
CA TYR A 266 2.61 -8.62 26.15
C TYR A 266 4.03 -8.93 26.62
N THR A 267 4.93 -9.37 25.75
CA THR A 267 6.26 -9.88 26.15
C THR A 267 7.42 -9.00 25.68
N GLY A 268 7.20 -8.11 24.71
CA GLY A 268 8.26 -7.39 24.02
C GLY A 268 9.16 -8.26 23.15
N ALA A 269 8.94 -9.58 23.12
CA ALA A 269 9.75 -10.50 22.32
C ALA A 269 9.30 -10.48 20.85
N PRO A 270 10.22 -10.66 19.88
CA PRO A 270 9.85 -10.79 18.48
C PRO A 270 9.05 -12.07 18.23
N ILE A 271 8.16 -12.04 17.22
CA ILE A 271 7.18 -13.10 16.92
C ILE A 271 7.85 -14.47 16.74
N LEU A 272 9.08 -14.50 16.22
CA LEU A 272 9.91 -15.68 16.10
C LEU A 272 11.31 -15.43 16.70
N ALA A 273 11.37 -15.09 17.98
CA ALA A 273 12.65 -15.16 18.68
C ALA A 273 13.20 -16.60 18.54
N PRO A 274 14.41 -16.82 17.99
CA PRO A 274 15.04 -18.13 18.11
C PRO A 274 15.07 -18.46 19.60
N VAL A 275 14.65 -19.68 19.96
CA VAL A 275 14.82 -20.20 21.32
C VAL A 275 16.33 -20.33 21.54
N THR A 276 16.99 -19.22 21.84
CA THR A 276 18.34 -19.24 22.37
C THR A 276 18.16 -19.87 23.73
N ALA A 277 18.45 -21.17 23.78
CA ALA A 277 18.54 -21.91 25.02
C ALA A 277 19.35 -21.06 25.99
N THR A 278 18.68 -20.47 26.97
CA THR A 278 19.31 -19.99 28.18
C THR A 278 20.00 -21.21 28.76
N LYS A 279 21.27 -21.42 28.37
CA LYS A 279 22.18 -22.29 29.10
C LYS A 279 22.30 -21.62 30.46
N GLY A 280 21.48 -22.09 31.40
CA GLY A 280 21.63 -21.79 32.82
C GLY A 280 23.05 -22.14 33.24
N GLY A 281 23.68 -21.20 33.93
CA GLY A 281 24.84 -21.49 34.77
C GLY A 281 24.44 -22.27 36.01
#